data_AF-A0A1I8MWJ6-F1
#
_entry.id   AF-A0A1I8MWJ6-F1
#
_cell.length_a   1.000
_cell.length_b   1.000
_cell.length_c   1.000
_cell.angle_alpha   90.00
_cell.angle_beta   90.00
_cell.angle_gamma   90.00
#
_symmetry.space_group_name_H-M   'P 1'
#
loop_
_entity.id
_entity.type
_entity.pdbx_description
1 polymer ?
#
loop_
_entity_poly.entity_id
_entity_poly.type
_entity_poly.pdbx_seq_one_letter_code
_entity_poly.pdbx_strand_id
1 'polypeptide(L)'
;MELKIFLLIASICCFAITQVSGYCSISLSQDESLRPKLYKNIGSRKALIHTEGLSYQFNENEVITADCEIRVQSPSQFAGKRSIDCKCTTSYIQIDGTILSKNLPVQCDKIKWNLYESSKQFSWCRIPMASYLLARPLNNIYEYLAGVCYNFDQQQILNIHYAAAYQLSKYQLLMG
;
A
#
# COMPACT_ATOMS: atom_id res chain seq x y z
N MET A 1 10.66 -59.97 18.83
CA MET A 1 9.63 -58.91 19.06
C MET A 1 10.20 -57.52 18.79
N GLU A 2 11.49 -57.29 19.08
CA GLU A 2 12.26 -56.06 18.84
C GLU A 2 12.31 -55.54 17.39
N LEU A 3 12.56 -56.41 16.40
CA LEU A 3 12.80 -55.99 15.00
C LEU A 3 11.58 -55.34 14.34
N LYS A 4 10.37 -55.82 14.67
CA LYS A 4 9.11 -55.28 14.13
C LYS A 4 8.84 -53.87 14.68
N ILE A 5 9.19 -53.62 15.93
CA ILE A 5 9.04 -52.31 16.57
C ILE A 5 10.03 -51.32 15.96
N PHE A 6 11.28 -51.74 15.73
CA PHE A 6 12.29 -50.92 15.05
C PHE A 6 11.90 -50.54 13.62
N LEU A 7 11.36 -51.49 12.83
CA LEU A 7 10.89 -51.21 11.47
C LEU A 7 9.69 -50.26 11.45
N LEU A 8 8.80 -50.35 12.44
CA LEU A 8 7.63 -49.50 12.55
C LEU A 8 7.99 -48.07 12.96
N ILE A 9 8.95 -47.91 13.87
CA ILE A 9 9.52 -46.61 14.25
C ILE A 9 10.28 -45.98 13.06
N ALA A 10 11.10 -46.76 12.35
CA ALA A 10 11.82 -46.28 11.17
C ALA A 10 10.86 -45.85 10.05
N SER A 11 9.79 -46.61 9.81
CA SER A 11 8.70 -46.24 8.90
C SER A 11 8.05 -44.92 9.32
N ILE A 12 7.62 -44.79 10.57
CA ILE A 12 6.99 -43.56 11.08
C ILE A 12 7.94 -42.36 10.96
N CYS A 13 9.22 -42.52 11.29
CA CYS A 13 10.22 -41.46 11.13
C CYS A 13 10.45 -41.06 9.66
N CYS A 14 10.39 -41.99 8.71
CA CYS A 14 10.47 -41.69 7.27
C CYS A 14 9.23 -40.96 6.74
N PHE A 15 8.05 -41.21 7.29
CA PHE A 15 6.80 -40.51 6.89
C PHE A 15 6.58 -39.19 7.64
N ALA A 16 7.18 -39.01 8.82
CA ALA A 16 7.01 -37.81 9.64
C ALA A 16 7.80 -36.59 9.14
N ILE A 17 8.75 -36.75 8.22
CA ILE A 17 9.66 -35.68 7.78
C ILE A 17 9.54 -35.45 6.28
N THR A 18 8.39 -34.96 5.80
CA THR A 18 8.33 -34.29 4.49
C THR A 18 7.36 -33.10 4.44
N GLN A 19 7.00 -32.48 5.56
CA GLN A 19 6.45 -31.13 5.49
C GLN A 19 7.62 -30.15 5.37
N VAL A 20 8.15 -30.02 4.15
CA VAL A 20 8.94 -28.84 3.79
C VAL A 20 7.96 -27.67 3.88
N SER A 21 7.99 -26.94 5.00
CA SER A 21 7.19 -25.73 5.16
C SER A 21 7.66 -24.73 4.11
N GLY A 22 6.84 -24.52 3.10
CA GLY A 22 7.07 -23.49 2.09
C GLY A 22 7.09 -22.11 2.74
N TYR A 23 7.80 -21.18 2.12
CA TYR A 23 7.71 -19.77 2.46
C TYR A 23 7.63 -18.95 1.19
N CYS A 24 6.97 -17.81 1.30
CA CYS A 24 6.83 -16.83 0.25
C CYS A 24 7.40 -15.49 0.72
N SER A 25 7.66 -14.59 -0.23
CA SER A 25 8.17 -13.26 0.09
C SER A 25 7.54 -12.19 -0.78
N ILE A 26 7.21 -11.06 -0.17
CA ILE A 26 6.84 -9.83 -0.89
C ILE A 26 8.08 -8.95 -0.94
N SER A 27 8.50 -8.56 -2.14
CA SER A 27 9.55 -7.57 -2.34
C SER A 27 8.94 -6.16 -2.42
N LEU A 28 9.55 -5.23 -1.72
CA LEU A 28 9.13 -3.84 -1.60
C LEU A 28 10.08 -2.93 -2.38
N SER A 29 9.54 -1.82 -2.90
CA SER A 29 10.34 -0.81 -3.59
C SER A 29 11.37 -0.14 -2.66
N GLN A 30 12.51 0.28 -3.20
CA GLN A 30 13.43 1.17 -2.48
C GLN A 30 12.77 2.53 -2.19
N ASP A 31 12.01 3.06 -3.15
CA ASP A 31 11.21 4.28 -2.96
C ASP A 31 10.02 3.97 -2.02
N GLU A 32 10.08 4.55 -0.81
CA GLU A 32 9.04 4.41 0.22
C GLU A 32 7.66 4.84 -0.24
N SER A 33 7.57 5.83 -1.14
CA SER A 33 6.29 6.33 -1.66
C SER A 33 5.56 5.31 -2.55
N LEU A 34 6.23 4.24 -2.95
CA LEU A 34 5.67 3.15 -3.75
C LEU A 34 5.38 1.89 -2.92
N ARG A 35 5.71 1.88 -1.62
CA ARG A 35 5.55 0.68 -0.78
C ARG A 35 4.09 0.50 -0.36
N PRO A 36 3.51 -0.71 -0.50
CA PRO A 36 2.23 -1.02 0.11
C PRO A 36 2.34 -1.10 1.64
N LYS A 37 1.23 -0.83 2.32
CA LYS A 37 1.06 -1.25 3.72
C LYS A 37 0.73 -2.75 3.72
N LEU A 38 1.47 -3.52 4.49
CA LEU A 38 1.24 -4.96 4.61
C LEU A 38 0.42 -5.26 5.86
N TYR A 39 -0.55 -6.14 5.73
CA TYR A 39 -1.38 -6.60 6.85
C TYR A 39 -1.41 -8.12 6.91
N LYS A 40 -1.23 -8.67 8.11
CA LYS A 40 -1.50 -10.08 8.39
C LYS A 40 -2.98 -10.28 8.63
N ASN A 41 -3.59 -11.22 7.93
CA ASN A 41 -4.99 -11.58 8.13
C ASN A 41 -5.10 -12.63 9.24
N ILE A 42 -5.86 -12.31 10.30
CA ILE A 42 -6.09 -13.19 11.46
C ILE A 42 -7.61 -13.30 11.66
N GLY A 43 -8.20 -14.35 11.11
CA GLY A 43 -9.66 -14.49 11.03
C GLY A 43 -10.27 -13.32 10.25
N SER A 44 -11.18 -12.57 10.86
CA SER A 44 -11.82 -11.38 10.27
C SER A 44 -11.03 -10.07 10.49
N ARG A 45 -9.91 -10.11 11.21
CA ARG A 45 -9.13 -8.92 11.56
C ARG A 45 -7.85 -8.82 10.74
N LYS A 46 -7.35 -7.60 10.58
CA LYS A 46 -6.09 -7.28 9.93
C LYS A 46 -5.14 -6.63 10.93
N ALA A 47 -3.92 -7.12 11.02
CA ALA A 47 -2.86 -6.56 11.86
C ALA A 47 -1.75 -5.96 10.98
N LEU A 48 -1.41 -4.68 11.20
CA LEU A 48 -0.36 -4.00 10.44
C LEU A 48 0.99 -4.66 10.68
N ILE A 49 1.71 -4.95 9.61
CA ILE A 49 3.08 -5.48 9.64
C ILE A 49 4.04 -4.30 9.51
N HIS A 50 4.93 -4.17 10.49
CA HIS A 50 6.04 -3.22 10.42
C HIS A 50 7.15 -3.87 9.59
N THR A 51 7.47 -3.26 8.45
CA THR A 51 8.51 -3.76 7.54
C THR A 51 9.75 -2.91 7.71
N GLU A 52 10.85 -3.50 8.20
CA GLU A 52 12.13 -2.82 8.40
C GLU A 52 13.06 -2.90 7.18
N GLY A 53 12.71 -3.75 6.20
CA GLY A 53 13.54 -4.02 5.01
C GLY A 53 12.75 -3.99 3.70
N LEU A 54 13.44 -4.34 2.62
CA LEU A 54 12.89 -4.37 1.26
C LEU A 54 12.18 -5.69 0.91
N SER A 55 12.03 -6.59 1.88
CA SER A 55 11.33 -7.85 1.69
C SER A 55 10.63 -8.28 2.97
N TYR A 56 9.46 -8.86 2.83
CA TYR A 56 8.73 -9.47 3.93
C TYR A 56 8.45 -10.94 3.61
N GLN A 57 8.94 -11.84 4.47
CA GLN A 57 8.73 -13.28 4.34
C GLN A 57 7.53 -13.73 5.18
N PHE A 58 6.73 -14.64 4.62
CA PHE A 58 5.57 -15.21 5.29
C PHE A 58 5.44 -16.70 4.97
N ASN A 59 4.81 -17.45 5.86
CA ASN A 59 4.81 -18.91 5.85
C ASN A 59 3.71 -19.48 4.95
N GLU A 60 3.86 -20.75 4.60
CA GLU A 60 2.83 -21.58 3.97
C GLU A 60 1.47 -21.41 4.65
N ASN A 61 0.40 -21.30 3.85
CA ASN A 61 -0.99 -21.06 4.25
C ASN A 61 -1.29 -19.70 4.91
N GLU A 62 -0.29 -18.82 5.10
CA GLU A 62 -0.57 -17.45 5.54
C GLU A 62 -1.09 -16.58 4.39
N VAL A 63 -1.95 -15.62 4.74
CA VAL A 63 -2.49 -14.61 3.84
C VAL A 63 -2.07 -13.22 4.32
N ILE A 64 -1.38 -12.50 3.44
CA ILE A 64 -0.94 -11.13 3.65
C ILE A 64 -1.70 -10.23 2.68
N THR A 65 -2.38 -9.21 3.19
CA THR A 65 -2.93 -8.15 2.33
C THR A 65 -1.84 -7.12 2.07
N ALA A 66 -1.58 -6.81 0.79
CA ALA A 66 -0.85 -5.62 0.38
C ALA A 66 -1.85 -4.53 0.01
N ASP A 67 -1.80 -3.40 0.69
CA ASP A 67 -2.75 -2.29 0.59
C ASP A 67 -2.06 -1.01 0.09
N CYS A 68 -2.54 -0.47 -1.02
CA CYS A 68 -1.94 0.69 -1.68
C CYS A 68 -2.84 1.91 -1.62
N GLU A 69 -2.39 3.01 -1.03
CA GLU A 69 -3.21 4.20 -0.75
C GLU A 69 -4.12 4.66 -1.91
N ILE A 70 -3.59 4.60 -3.13
CA ILE A 70 -4.34 4.84 -4.37
C ILE A 70 -4.71 3.51 -5.02
N ARG A 71 -3.72 2.83 -5.60
CA ARG A 71 -3.89 1.56 -6.30
C ARG A 71 -2.56 0.83 -6.46
N VAL A 72 -2.66 -0.47 -6.65
CA VAL A 72 -1.58 -1.35 -7.05
C VAL A 72 -1.16 -0.98 -8.47
N GLN A 73 0.16 -0.89 -8.66
CA GLN A 73 0.81 -0.70 -9.96
C GLN A 73 1.45 -2.01 -10.44
N SER A 74 2.11 -2.72 -9.53
CA SER A 74 2.73 -4.02 -9.77
C SER A 74 2.30 -4.99 -8.68
N PRO A 75 2.01 -6.26 -9.01
CA PRO A 75 1.99 -6.88 -10.35
C PRO A 75 0.94 -6.30 -11.33
N SER A 76 1.30 -6.17 -12.61
CA SER A 76 0.50 -5.47 -13.64
C SER A 76 -0.89 -6.08 -13.88
N GLN A 77 -1.02 -7.40 -13.78
CA GLN A 77 -2.30 -8.12 -13.90
C GLN A 77 -3.31 -7.76 -12.78
N PHE A 78 -2.85 -7.12 -11.71
CA PHE A 78 -3.67 -6.62 -10.62
C PHE A 78 -3.62 -5.08 -10.51
N ALA A 79 -3.08 -4.40 -11.52
CA ALA A 79 -3.01 -2.95 -11.55
C ALA A 79 -4.42 -2.34 -11.48
N GLY A 80 -4.56 -1.24 -10.74
CA GLY A 80 -5.85 -0.59 -10.52
C GLY A 80 -6.60 -1.04 -9.27
N LYS A 81 -6.28 -2.21 -8.70
CA LYS A 81 -6.87 -2.64 -7.43
C LYS A 81 -6.36 -1.81 -6.26
N ARG A 82 -7.21 -1.52 -5.26
CA ARG A 82 -6.80 -0.82 -4.03
C ARG A 82 -5.92 -1.68 -3.12
N SER A 83 -6.16 -2.98 -3.12
CA SER A 83 -5.44 -3.98 -2.34
C SER A 83 -5.50 -5.35 -3.01
N ILE A 84 -4.54 -6.21 -2.65
CA ILE A 84 -4.45 -7.60 -3.10
C ILE A 84 -4.13 -8.51 -1.91
N ASP A 85 -4.79 -9.66 -1.85
CA ASP A 85 -4.55 -10.67 -0.83
C ASP A 85 -3.60 -11.75 -1.39
N CYS A 86 -2.41 -11.82 -0.81
CA CYS A 86 -1.34 -12.74 -1.19
C CYS A 86 -1.37 -13.96 -0.28
N LYS A 87 -1.81 -15.11 -0.79
CA LYS A 87 -1.77 -16.39 -0.08
C LYS A 87 -0.50 -17.16 -0.45
N CYS A 88 0.24 -17.67 0.53
CA CYS A 88 1.34 -18.60 0.24
C CYS A 88 0.81 -20.03 0.16
N THR A 89 0.93 -20.66 -1.02
CA THR A 89 0.58 -22.06 -1.24
C THR A 89 1.72 -22.74 -1.99
N THR A 90 2.22 -23.85 -1.46
CA THR A 90 3.33 -24.65 -1.97
C THR A 90 4.57 -23.83 -2.35
N SER A 91 4.92 -22.82 -1.54
CA SER A 91 5.98 -21.83 -1.83
C SER A 91 5.73 -20.90 -3.04
N TYR A 92 4.50 -20.80 -3.52
CA TYR A 92 4.09 -19.83 -4.54
C TYR A 92 3.04 -18.88 -3.97
N ILE A 93 3.11 -17.62 -4.41
CA ILE A 93 2.10 -16.63 -4.03
C ILE A 93 0.90 -16.79 -4.96
N GLN A 94 -0.29 -16.91 -4.37
CA GLN A 94 -1.56 -16.96 -5.07
C GLN A 94 -2.37 -15.69 -4.78
N ILE A 95 -2.90 -15.08 -5.84
CA ILE A 95 -3.78 -13.91 -5.76
C ILE A 95 -4.98 -14.16 -6.68
N ASP A 96 -6.19 -14.10 -6.13
CA ASP A 96 -7.45 -14.37 -6.86
C ASP A 96 -7.41 -15.68 -7.69
N GLY A 97 -6.81 -16.73 -7.11
CA GLY A 97 -6.63 -18.04 -7.76
C GLY A 97 -5.46 -18.12 -8.75
N THR A 98 -4.89 -17.00 -9.18
CA THR A 98 -3.72 -16.95 -10.07
C THR A 98 -2.45 -17.28 -9.29
N ILE A 99 -1.69 -18.28 -9.76
CA ILE A 99 -0.41 -18.67 -9.18
C ILE A 99 0.68 -17.77 -9.78
N LEU A 100 1.48 -17.16 -8.90
CA LEU A 100 2.57 -16.26 -9.25
C LEU A 100 3.90 -16.89 -8.83
N SER A 101 4.89 -16.06 -8.51
CA SER A 101 6.22 -16.47 -8.04
C SER A 101 6.26 -16.64 -6.52
N LYS A 102 7.32 -17.31 -6.04
CA LYS A 102 7.69 -17.37 -4.61
C LYS A 102 8.00 -15.99 -4.02
N ASN A 103 8.65 -15.14 -4.82
CA ASN A 103 8.98 -13.78 -4.48
C ASN A 103 8.23 -12.82 -5.41
N LEU A 104 7.32 -12.01 -4.86
CA LEU A 104 6.46 -11.12 -5.63
C LEU A 104 6.82 -9.66 -5.34
N PRO A 105 7.29 -8.89 -6.34
CA PRO A 105 7.41 -7.45 -6.20
C PRO A 105 6.04 -6.79 -6.22
N VAL A 106 5.71 -6.09 -5.13
CA VAL A 106 4.47 -5.32 -5.01
C VAL A 106 4.79 -3.85 -4.91
N GLN A 107 4.19 -3.06 -5.80
CA GLN A 107 4.38 -1.61 -5.85
C GLN A 107 3.04 -0.92 -6.01
N CYS A 108 2.90 0.21 -5.33
CA CYS A 108 1.77 1.11 -5.42
C CYS A 108 2.07 2.23 -6.41
N ASP A 109 1.00 2.78 -6.99
CA ASP A 109 1.11 4.02 -7.75
C ASP A 109 1.59 5.16 -6.84
N LYS A 110 2.51 5.96 -7.36
CA LYS A 110 2.99 7.15 -6.68
C LYS A 110 1.85 8.13 -6.45
N ILE A 111 1.75 8.63 -5.22
CA ILE A 111 0.81 9.70 -4.88
C ILE A 111 1.25 10.99 -5.60
N LYS A 112 0.37 11.50 -6.46
CA LYS A 112 0.59 12.76 -7.18
C LYS A 112 -0.26 13.86 -6.57
N TRP A 113 0.36 14.74 -5.80
CA TRP A 113 -0.24 15.98 -5.33
C TRP A 113 -0.07 17.07 -6.39
N ASN A 114 -1.06 17.95 -6.54
CA ASN A 114 -0.97 19.11 -7.41
C ASN A 114 -1.60 20.34 -6.75
N LEU A 115 -1.24 21.52 -7.24
CA LEU A 115 -1.88 22.78 -6.88
C LEU A 115 -3.02 23.04 -7.85
N TYR A 116 -4.19 23.31 -7.29
CA TYR A 116 -5.38 23.69 -8.05
C TYR A 116 -5.84 25.06 -7.61
N GLU A 117 -6.24 25.91 -8.54
CA GLU A 117 -6.68 27.26 -8.20
C GLU A 117 -7.96 27.20 -7.35
N SER A 118 -7.97 27.98 -6.27
CA SER A 118 -9.14 28.07 -5.41
C SER A 118 -10.22 28.92 -6.06
N SER A 119 -11.49 28.51 -5.93
CA SER A 119 -12.63 29.31 -6.40
C SER A 119 -12.78 30.67 -5.72
N LYS A 120 -12.16 30.85 -4.55
CA LYS A 120 -12.15 32.13 -3.84
C LYS A 120 -10.77 32.36 -3.23
N GLN A 121 -10.35 33.61 -3.24
CA GLN A 121 -9.16 34.06 -2.53
C GLN A 121 -9.29 33.74 -1.03
N PHE A 122 -8.25 33.15 -0.43
CA PHE A 122 -8.20 32.94 1.00
C PHE A 122 -8.06 34.27 1.73
N SER A 123 -8.76 34.42 2.87
CA SER A 123 -8.70 35.65 3.68
C SER A 123 -7.30 35.99 4.18
N TRP A 124 -6.45 34.98 4.35
CA TRP A 124 -5.05 35.11 4.77
C TRP A 124 -4.07 35.23 3.60
N CYS A 125 -4.54 35.16 2.35
CA CYS A 125 -3.73 35.36 1.15
C CYS A 125 -4.01 36.76 0.56
N ARG A 126 -3.16 37.73 0.92
CA ARG A 126 -3.35 39.13 0.51
C ARG A 126 -3.04 39.34 -0.97
N ILE A 127 -3.80 40.21 -1.62
CA ILE A 127 -3.54 40.67 -2.99
C ILE A 127 -2.14 41.31 -3.04
N PRO A 128 -1.29 41.02 -4.06
CA PRO A 128 -1.62 40.41 -5.37
C PRO A 128 -1.42 38.88 -5.46
N MET A 129 -1.30 38.17 -4.35
CA MET A 129 -1.00 36.73 -4.35
C MET A 129 -2.22 35.89 -4.78
N ALA A 130 -1.97 34.67 -5.26
CA ALA A 130 -3.02 33.73 -5.66
C ALA A 130 -3.20 32.61 -4.64
N SER A 131 -4.45 32.16 -4.49
CA SER A 131 -4.84 31.10 -3.56
C SER A 131 -4.98 29.76 -4.28
N TYR A 132 -4.17 28.78 -3.87
CA TYR A 132 -4.18 27.42 -4.40
C TYR A 132 -4.58 26.41 -3.33
N LEU A 133 -5.18 25.31 -3.76
CA LEU A 133 -5.43 24.13 -2.96
C LEU A 133 -4.44 23.05 -3.36
N LEU A 134 -3.63 22.60 -2.40
CA LEU A 134 -2.80 21.40 -2.56
C LEU A 134 -3.71 20.19 -2.35
N ALA A 135 -3.98 19.47 -3.44
CA ALA A 135 -4.90 18.35 -3.43
C ALA A 135 -4.40 17.18 -4.27
N ARG A 136 -4.96 16.00 -4.06
CA ARG A 136 -4.80 14.85 -4.94
C ARG A 136 -6.18 14.32 -5.35
N PRO A 137 -6.34 13.88 -6.60
CA PRO A 137 -7.56 13.20 -7.01
C PRO A 137 -7.62 11.82 -6.36
N LEU A 138 -8.76 11.48 -5.78
CA LEU A 138 -9.14 10.18 -5.27
C LEU A 138 -10.47 9.78 -5.93
N ASN A 139 -10.41 9.05 -7.05
CA ASN A 139 -11.60 8.76 -7.86
C ASN A 139 -12.37 10.06 -8.21
N ASN A 140 -13.70 10.07 -8.11
CA ASN A 140 -14.56 11.23 -8.41
C ASN A 140 -14.53 12.33 -7.33
N ILE A 141 -13.59 12.29 -6.38
CA ILE A 141 -13.43 13.29 -5.33
C ILE A 141 -11.96 13.74 -5.24
N TYR A 142 -11.72 14.89 -4.60
CA TYR A 142 -10.38 15.38 -4.29
C TYR A 142 -10.16 15.31 -2.78
N GLU A 143 -8.97 14.86 -2.39
CA GLU A 143 -8.49 15.06 -1.03
C GLU A 143 -7.59 16.28 -0.99
N TYR A 144 -7.90 17.18 -0.06
CA TYR A 144 -7.20 18.45 0.12
C TYR A 144 -6.27 18.34 1.32
N LEU A 145 -4.99 18.65 1.11
CA LEU A 145 -3.97 18.61 2.14
C LEU A 145 -3.72 19.99 2.75
N ALA A 146 -3.73 21.04 1.93
CA ALA A 146 -3.44 22.40 2.40
C ALA A 146 -4.02 23.47 1.48
N GLY A 147 -4.25 24.65 2.04
CA GLY A 147 -4.31 25.89 1.29
C GLY A 147 -2.90 26.47 1.13
N VAL A 148 -2.60 27.02 -0.04
CA VAL A 148 -1.32 27.62 -0.40
C VAL A 148 -1.56 29.04 -0.91
N CYS A 149 -0.81 30.00 -0.36
CA CYS A 149 -0.76 31.36 -0.91
C CYS A 149 0.55 31.53 -1.69
N TYR A 150 0.43 31.78 -2.99
CA TYR A 150 1.55 31.82 -3.92
C TYR A 150 1.75 33.24 -4.46
N ASN A 151 3.00 33.71 -4.44
CA ASN A 151 3.39 34.95 -5.08
C ASN A 151 4.02 34.65 -6.46
N PHE A 152 3.35 35.08 -7.52
CA PHE A 152 3.83 34.91 -8.89
C PHE A 152 5.05 35.75 -9.23
N ASP A 153 5.11 36.99 -8.72
CA ASP A 153 6.22 37.90 -9.02
C ASP A 153 7.54 37.38 -8.44
N GLN A 154 7.47 36.78 -7.25
CA GLN A 154 8.62 36.23 -6.54
C GLN A 154 8.81 34.72 -6.75
N GLN A 155 7.89 34.08 -7.48
CA GLN A 155 7.85 32.63 -7.73
C GLN A 155 8.01 31.79 -6.45
N GLN A 156 7.32 32.16 -5.37
CA GLN A 156 7.47 31.51 -4.08
C GLN A 156 6.15 31.26 -3.35
N ILE A 157 6.14 30.16 -2.60
CA ILE A 157 5.10 29.87 -1.61
C ILE A 157 5.40 30.70 -0.37
N LEU A 158 4.46 31.57 0.01
CA LEU A 158 4.63 32.40 1.20
C LEU A 158 4.07 31.73 2.45
N ASN A 159 2.86 31.18 2.34
CA ASN A 159 2.17 30.54 3.45
C ASN A 159 1.50 29.24 3.00
N ILE A 160 1.62 28.22 3.84
CA ILE A 160 0.93 26.93 3.72
C ILE A 160 0.12 26.72 4.98
N HIS A 161 -1.18 26.51 4.83
CA HIS A 161 -2.07 26.17 5.93
C HIS A 161 -2.57 24.73 5.74
N TYR A 162 -2.02 23.82 6.55
CA TYR A 162 -2.41 22.40 6.55
C TYR A 162 -3.86 22.23 6.98
N ALA A 163 -4.61 21.44 6.22
CA ALA A 163 -5.96 21.06 6.55
C ALA A 163 -5.93 19.89 7.55
N ALA A 164 -5.90 20.19 8.85
CA ALA A 164 -6.19 19.19 9.87
C ALA A 164 -7.69 18.83 9.78
N ALA A 165 -8.04 17.79 9.02
CA ALA A 165 -9.40 17.27 8.81
C ALA A 165 -10.42 18.24 8.13
N TYR A 166 -10.53 18.11 6.80
CA TYR A 166 -11.29 18.95 5.86
C TYR A 166 -12.82 18.76 5.83
N GLN A 167 -13.52 18.13 6.77
CA GLN A 167 -15.01 18.13 6.66
C GLN A 167 -15.66 19.55 6.65
N LEU A 168 -14.88 20.63 6.77
CA LEU A 168 -15.33 22.00 6.99
C LEU A 168 -14.82 23.08 6.02
N SER A 169 -13.98 22.80 5.02
CA SER A 169 -13.55 23.92 4.14
C SER A 169 -14.62 24.28 3.11
N LYS A 170 -14.98 25.56 3.13
CA LYS A 170 -15.98 26.20 2.25
C LYS A 170 -15.46 26.48 0.84
N TYR A 171 -14.22 26.10 0.53
CA TYR A 171 -13.53 26.48 -0.71
C TYR A 171 -13.50 25.30 -1.67
N GLN A 172 -14.21 25.43 -2.80
CA GLN A 172 -14.23 24.41 -3.86
C GLN A 172 -13.20 24.73 -4.94
N LEU A 173 -12.83 23.73 -5.74
CA LEU A 173 -12.04 23.91 -6.96
C LEU A 173 -12.88 24.64 -8.02
N LEU A 174 -12.25 25.53 -8.78
CA LEU A 174 -12.80 25.97 -10.05
C LEU A 174 -12.68 24.80 -11.03
N MET A 175 -13.80 24.16 -11.35
CA MET A 175 -13.85 23.23 -12.47
C MET A 175 -13.95 24.05 -13.75
N GLY A 176 -12.86 24.08 -14.52
CA GLY A 176 -12.82 24.57 -15.89
C GLY A 176 -13.23 23.51 -16.89
#